data_AF-A0A800BK24-F1
#
_entry.id   AF-A0A800BK24-F1
#
_cell.length_a   1.000
_cell.length_b   1.000
_cell.length_c   1.000
_cell.angle_alpha   90.00
_cell.angle_beta   90.00
_cell.angle_gamma   90.00
#
_symmetry.space_group_name_H-M   'P 1'
#
loop_
_entity.id
_entity.type
_entity.pdbx_description
1 polymer ?
#
loop_
_entity_poly.entity_id
_entity_poly.type
_entity_poly.pdbx_seq_one_letter_code
_entity_poly.pdbx_strand_id
1 'polypeptide(L)'
;FPFRGRHSVTLFGSYQNYRSNALWWVPGEQLFGKSGIDYYSGVHTGMRWDTQVFRRTVDYDILPSNGFKVHLDFRQENNRFYSPEESLFEIVFKDFNFARVKGSGEAHFEVPNTDRWTLSAEIAGGWMSETEVDSFFNFFAGGLPGIKGYPFYALEGNRMVAATATARIPIMRQRHISLGPFILQNIVVGFMGQFGDAWNGNGGSFSAKRSMGVQLRFGGFSFYNYPTGIGVELHRGLDKFTALNHEYGGDSRLYFTLLFGF
;
A
#
# COMPACT_ATOMS: atom_id res chain seq x y z
N PHE A 1 18.70 5.42 -20.23
CA PHE A 1 18.23 5.40 -18.84
C PHE A 1 18.82 6.59 -18.10
N PRO A 2 18.12 7.24 -17.14
CA PRO A 2 18.70 8.32 -16.34
C PRO A 2 19.89 7.81 -15.50
N PHE A 3 20.93 8.64 -15.35
CA PHE A 3 22.17 8.30 -14.62
C PHE A 3 22.31 8.98 -13.25
N ARG A 4 21.56 10.07 -13.00
CA ARG A 4 21.59 10.81 -11.73
C ARG A 4 20.28 10.58 -10.96
N GLY A 5 20.40 10.30 -9.67
CA GLY A 5 19.28 10.05 -8.78
C GLY A 5 19.51 10.59 -7.38
N ARG A 6 18.50 10.44 -6.54
CA ARG A 6 18.59 10.71 -5.10
C ARG A 6 18.74 9.39 -4.40
N HIS A 7 19.74 9.32 -3.52
CA HIS A 7 19.97 8.20 -2.63
C HIS A 7 19.92 8.75 -1.21
N SER A 8 19.22 8.07 -0.32
CA SER A 8 19.21 8.40 1.10
C SER A 8 19.25 7.14 1.93
N VAL A 9 20.11 7.16 2.94
CA VAL A 9 20.16 6.16 3.99
C VAL A 9 19.85 6.88 5.29
N THR A 10 18.88 6.35 6.03
CA THR A 10 18.39 6.93 7.27
C THR A 10 18.45 5.89 8.36
N LEU A 11 19.19 6.17 9.44
CA LEU A 11 19.10 5.43 10.69
C LEU A 11 18.05 6.10 11.55
N PHE A 12 17.20 5.30 12.20
CA PHE A 12 16.14 5.84 13.03
C PHE A 12 15.91 4.99 14.28
N GLY A 13 15.45 5.67 15.34
CA GLY A 13 14.77 5.06 16.48
C GLY A 13 13.38 5.69 16.61
N SER A 14 12.38 4.92 16.97
CA SER A 14 11.05 5.44 17.26
C SER A 14 10.40 4.73 18.43
N TYR A 15 9.56 5.47 19.14
CA TYR A 15 8.66 4.93 20.14
C TYR A 15 7.23 5.15 19.66
N GLN A 16 6.40 4.12 19.75
CA GLN A 16 5.00 4.16 19.38
C GLN A 16 4.18 3.73 20.57
N ASN A 17 3.08 4.44 20.81
CA ASN A 17 2.04 4.04 21.76
C ASN A 17 0.68 4.32 21.12
N TYR A 18 -0.18 3.32 21.14
CA TYR A 18 -1.55 3.40 20.70
C TYR A 18 -2.47 3.13 21.89
N ARG A 19 -3.17 4.17 22.34
CA ARG A 19 -4.12 4.11 23.45
C ARG A 19 -5.55 4.08 22.93
N SER A 20 -6.29 3.07 23.32
CA SER A 20 -7.73 2.99 23.12
C SER A 20 -8.44 3.60 24.32
N ASN A 21 -9.51 4.38 24.08
CA ASN A 21 -10.34 4.93 25.14
C ASN A 21 -11.79 4.52 24.90
N ALA A 22 -12.45 4.08 25.97
CA ALA A 22 -13.87 3.77 25.97
C ALA A 22 -14.61 4.77 26.86
N LEU A 23 -15.70 5.31 26.32
CA LEU A 23 -16.69 6.02 27.12
C LEU A 23 -17.75 5.00 27.53
N TRP A 24 -18.09 5.00 28.80
CA TRP A 24 -19.15 4.15 29.31
C TRP A 24 -20.17 5.00 30.07
N TRP A 25 -21.41 4.60 29.94
CA TRP A 25 -22.55 5.23 30.58
C TRP A 25 -23.41 4.12 31.19
N VAL A 26 -23.75 4.26 32.46
CA VAL A 26 -24.70 3.41 33.17
C VAL A 26 -25.98 4.25 33.39
N PRO A 27 -27.00 4.12 32.52
CA PRO A 27 -28.16 5.01 32.54
C PRO A 27 -28.95 4.98 33.85
N GLY A 28 -29.07 3.81 34.48
CA GLY A 28 -29.82 3.63 35.73
C GLY A 28 -29.19 4.33 36.93
N GLU A 29 -27.87 4.53 36.92
CA GLU A 29 -27.11 5.13 38.02
C GLU A 29 -26.67 6.57 37.69
N GLN A 30 -27.02 7.10 36.51
CA GLN A 30 -26.50 8.37 35.97
C GLN A 30 -24.96 8.48 35.97
N LEU A 31 -24.26 7.34 35.95
CA LEU A 31 -22.79 7.30 35.98
C LEU A 31 -22.23 7.39 34.58
N PHE A 32 -21.35 8.36 34.36
CA PHE A 32 -20.55 8.49 33.16
C PHE A 32 -19.07 8.36 33.52
N GLY A 33 -18.33 7.59 32.74
CA GLY A 33 -16.90 7.46 32.93
C GLY A 33 -16.16 7.25 31.63
N LYS A 34 -14.86 7.52 31.71
CA LYS A 34 -13.90 7.26 30.64
C LYS A 34 -12.86 6.31 31.19
N SER A 35 -12.70 5.16 30.54
CA SER A 35 -11.57 4.27 30.75
C SER A 35 -10.69 4.27 29.51
N GLY A 36 -9.39 4.00 29.69
CA GLY A 36 -8.47 3.91 28.57
C GLY A 36 -7.38 2.91 28.86
N ILE A 37 -7.00 2.16 27.83
CA ILE A 37 -5.99 1.13 27.87
C ILE A 37 -4.98 1.39 26.75
N ASP A 38 -3.70 1.30 27.10
CA ASP A 38 -2.66 1.30 26.09
C ASP A 38 -2.75 -0.04 25.38
N TYR A 39 -3.24 -0.06 24.15
CA TYR A 39 -3.50 -1.29 23.41
C TYR A 39 -2.22 -1.84 22.78
N TYR A 40 -1.30 -0.94 22.42
CA TYR A 40 -0.01 -1.29 21.86
C TYR A 40 1.05 -0.27 22.27
N SER A 41 2.24 -0.73 22.62
CA SER A 41 3.43 0.12 22.71
C SER A 41 4.63 -0.60 22.12
N GLY A 42 5.55 0.14 21.52
CA GLY A 42 6.72 -0.47 20.89
C GLY A 42 7.88 0.49 20.75
N VAL A 43 9.09 -0.03 20.94
CA VAL A 43 10.34 0.64 20.63
C VAL A 43 10.92 0.00 19.39
N HIS A 44 11.29 0.82 18.43
CA HIS A 44 11.78 0.42 17.13
C HIS A 44 13.13 1.03 16.87
N THR A 45 14.04 0.25 16.32
CA THR A 45 15.28 0.77 15.75
C THR A 45 15.47 0.20 14.35
N GLY A 46 16.06 0.97 13.44
CA GLY A 46 16.16 0.49 12.08
C GLY A 46 16.96 1.36 11.14
N MET A 47 17.06 0.84 9.93
CA MET A 47 17.70 1.48 8.80
C MET A 47 16.73 1.48 7.62
N ARG A 48 16.61 2.64 6.97
CA ARG A 48 15.89 2.80 5.72
C ARG A 48 16.85 3.19 4.62
N TRP A 49 16.71 2.56 3.47
CA TRP A 49 17.41 2.93 2.25
C TRP A 49 16.39 3.24 1.16
N ASP A 50 16.45 4.46 0.66
CA ASP A 50 15.69 4.92 -0.50
C ASP A 50 16.64 5.27 -1.64
N THR A 51 16.33 4.79 -2.83
CA THR A 51 16.99 5.19 -4.08
C THR A 51 15.92 5.52 -5.10
N GLN A 52 16.05 6.66 -5.77
CA GLN A 52 15.18 7.04 -6.89
C GLN A 52 16.01 7.63 -8.03
N VAL A 53 15.81 7.11 -9.23
CA VAL A 53 16.49 7.54 -10.44
C VAL A 53 15.45 7.66 -11.54
N PHE A 54 14.98 8.88 -11.78
CA PHE A 54 13.93 9.15 -12.76
C PHE A 54 14.34 10.26 -13.70
N ARG A 55 13.98 10.11 -14.98
CA ARG A 55 13.91 11.26 -15.87
C ARG A 55 12.67 12.08 -15.49
N ARG A 56 12.81 13.39 -15.38
CA ARG A 56 11.67 14.28 -15.09
C ARG A 56 11.00 14.69 -16.39
N THR A 57 9.68 14.60 -16.44
CA THR A 57 8.84 15.07 -17.54
C THR A 57 7.64 15.82 -16.97
N VAL A 58 7.04 16.73 -17.76
CA VAL A 58 5.92 17.57 -17.32
C VAL A 58 4.66 16.76 -16.94
N ASP A 59 4.51 15.58 -17.50
CA ASP A 59 3.39 14.66 -17.31
C ASP A 59 3.79 13.41 -16.49
N TYR A 60 4.93 13.48 -15.78
CA TYR A 60 5.49 12.36 -15.00
C TYR A 60 4.48 11.76 -14.01
N ASP A 61 3.70 12.61 -13.34
CA ASP A 61 2.78 12.18 -12.29
C ASP A 61 1.63 11.29 -12.80
N ILE A 62 1.24 11.50 -14.06
CA ILE A 62 0.15 10.76 -14.71
C ILE A 62 0.73 9.58 -15.50
N LEU A 63 1.81 9.85 -16.24
CA LEU A 63 2.51 8.92 -17.12
C LEU A 63 4.01 8.98 -16.81
N PRO A 64 4.50 8.08 -15.95
CA PRO A 64 5.88 8.10 -15.48
C PRO A 64 6.85 7.86 -16.63
N SER A 65 8.02 8.47 -16.51
CA SER A 65 9.06 8.36 -17.53
C SER A 65 10.12 7.34 -17.10
N ASN A 66 11.04 7.00 -18.00
CA ASN A 66 12.12 6.05 -17.73
C ASN A 66 12.81 6.27 -16.38
N GLY A 67 12.86 5.23 -15.56
CA GLY A 67 13.50 5.30 -14.26
C GLY A 67 13.10 4.16 -13.33
N PHE A 68 13.63 4.20 -12.11
CA PHE A 68 13.30 3.25 -11.07
C PHE A 68 13.40 3.88 -9.69
N LYS A 69 12.71 3.26 -8.74
CA LYS A 69 12.82 3.55 -7.31
C LYS A 69 12.86 2.25 -6.53
N VAL A 70 13.67 2.26 -5.48
CA VAL A 70 13.84 1.15 -4.55
C VAL A 70 13.74 1.71 -3.14
N HIS A 71 12.98 1.03 -2.31
CA HIS A 71 12.81 1.31 -0.89
C HIS A 71 13.07 0.04 -0.09
N LEU A 72 13.93 0.10 0.91
CA LEU A 72 14.20 -0.98 1.85
C LEU A 72 14.09 -0.43 3.27
N ASP A 73 13.36 -1.12 4.14
CA ASP A 73 13.18 -0.80 5.56
C ASP A 73 13.53 -2.06 6.37
N PHE A 74 14.62 -1.97 7.13
CA PHE A 74 15.07 -3.01 8.06
C PHE A 74 14.83 -2.49 9.47
N ARG A 75 14.15 -3.27 10.30
CA ARG A 75 13.74 -2.84 11.64
C ARG A 75 13.86 -3.96 12.66
N GLN A 76 14.37 -3.63 13.84
CA GLN A 76 14.17 -4.42 15.04
C GLN A 76 13.01 -3.80 15.82
N GLU A 77 12.00 -4.61 16.14
CA GLU A 77 10.81 -4.20 16.85
C GLU A 77 10.73 -4.91 18.21
N ASN A 78 10.60 -4.12 19.27
CA ASN A 78 10.33 -4.59 20.62
C ASN A 78 8.95 -4.09 21.02
N ASN A 79 7.97 -4.96 20.90
CA ASN A 79 6.56 -4.63 21.00
C ASN A 79 5.94 -5.22 22.26
N ARG A 80 5.03 -4.47 22.86
CA ARG A 80 4.13 -4.91 23.92
C ARG A 80 2.70 -4.69 23.47
N PHE A 81 1.93 -5.76 23.39
CA PHE A 81 0.59 -5.77 22.82
C PHE A 81 -0.41 -6.25 23.86
N TYR A 82 -1.52 -5.53 24.02
CA TYR A 82 -2.60 -5.92 24.92
C TYR A 82 -3.23 -7.22 24.45
N SER A 83 -3.45 -8.18 25.35
CA SER A 83 -4.11 -9.45 25.01
C SER A 83 -5.55 -9.44 25.54
N PRO A 84 -6.58 -9.24 24.68
CA PRO A 84 -7.96 -9.22 25.13
C PRO A 84 -8.43 -10.54 25.76
N GLU A 85 -7.92 -11.66 25.24
CA GLU A 85 -8.30 -13.02 25.67
C GLU A 85 -7.80 -13.33 27.09
N GLU A 86 -6.60 -12.86 27.43
CA GLU A 86 -5.98 -13.09 28.75
C GLU A 86 -6.35 -12.00 29.77
N SER A 87 -6.88 -10.86 29.30
CA SER A 87 -7.13 -9.68 30.13
C SER A 87 -8.53 -9.59 30.73
N LEU A 88 -9.11 -10.72 31.14
CA LEU A 88 -10.49 -10.77 31.64
C LEU A 88 -10.66 -10.05 32.99
N PHE A 89 -9.70 -10.22 33.90
CA PHE A 89 -9.74 -9.68 35.27
C PHE A 89 -8.52 -8.83 35.63
N GLU A 90 -7.42 -8.99 34.91
CA GLU A 90 -6.19 -8.20 35.04
C GLU A 90 -5.75 -7.75 33.65
N ILE A 91 -5.10 -6.59 33.53
CA ILE A 91 -4.58 -6.15 32.24
C ILE A 91 -3.30 -6.90 31.93
N VAL A 92 -3.35 -7.79 30.94
CA VAL A 92 -2.22 -8.63 30.50
C VAL A 92 -1.69 -8.15 29.15
N PHE A 93 -0.37 -8.09 29.06
CA PHE A 93 0.36 -7.71 27.86
C PHE A 93 1.26 -8.85 27.40
N LYS A 94 1.30 -9.07 26.08
CA LYS A 94 2.23 -9.98 25.42
C LYS A 94 3.38 -9.20 24.79
N ASP A 95 4.60 -9.66 25.03
CA ASP A 95 5.79 -9.08 24.41
C ASP A 95 6.10 -9.82 23.10
N PHE A 96 6.24 -9.07 22.00
CA PHE A 96 6.62 -9.56 20.68
C PHE A 96 7.91 -8.88 20.24
N ASN A 97 8.98 -9.65 20.12
CA ASN A 97 10.30 -9.13 19.73
C ASN A 97 10.74 -9.79 18.43
N PHE A 98 10.82 -9.01 17.35
CA PHE A 98 11.17 -9.56 16.04
C PHE A 98 11.88 -8.54 15.15
N ALA A 99 12.67 -9.06 14.21
CA ALA A 99 13.16 -8.28 13.09
C ALA A 99 12.13 -8.28 11.96
N ARG A 100 11.94 -7.14 11.32
CA ARG A 100 11.07 -6.95 10.16
C ARG A 100 11.88 -6.35 9.02
N VAL A 101 11.76 -6.96 7.85
CA VAL A 101 12.31 -6.45 6.60
C VAL A 101 11.16 -6.19 5.64
N LYS A 102 11.14 -4.99 5.07
CA LYS A 102 10.22 -4.63 3.98
C LYS A 102 11.04 -4.09 2.81
N GLY A 103 10.62 -4.44 1.61
CA GLY A 103 11.19 -3.93 0.39
C GLY A 103 10.11 -3.59 -0.62
N SER A 104 10.30 -2.52 -1.37
CA SER A 104 9.54 -2.27 -2.58
C SER A 104 10.44 -1.70 -3.67
N GLY A 105 10.08 -1.99 -4.92
CA GLY A 105 10.75 -1.51 -6.10
C GLY A 105 9.74 -1.21 -7.19
N GLU A 106 9.96 -0.12 -7.91
CA GLU A 106 9.21 0.23 -9.11
C GLU A 106 10.18 0.59 -10.23
N ALA A 107 9.88 0.17 -11.44
CA ALA A 107 10.66 0.48 -12.62
C ALA A 107 9.73 0.79 -13.79
N HIS A 108 10.08 1.81 -14.55
CA HIS A 108 9.28 2.34 -15.65
C HIS A 108 10.13 2.43 -16.90
N PHE A 109 9.55 1.98 -18.01
CA PHE A 109 10.20 1.86 -19.31
C PHE A 109 9.27 2.43 -20.37
N GLU A 110 9.70 3.48 -21.05
CA GLU A 110 9.04 4.01 -22.23
C GLU A 110 9.41 3.14 -23.44
N VAL A 111 8.39 2.71 -24.18
CA VAL A 111 8.55 1.90 -25.39
C VAL A 111 9.08 2.79 -26.53
N PRO A 112 10.24 2.47 -27.14
CA PRO A 112 10.76 3.21 -28.28
C PRO A 112 9.77 3.28 -29.43
N ASN A 113 9.82 4.35 -30.23
CA ASN A 113 9.00 4.53 -31.44
C ASN A 113 7.48 4.58 -31.20
N THR A 114 7.03 4.84 -29.96
CA THR A 114 5.64 5.09 -29.60
C THR A 114 5.46 6.52 -29.08
N ASP A 115 4.22 7.03 -29.02
CA ASP A 115 3.91 8.29 -28.35
C ASP A 115 3.91 8.11 -26.81
N ARG A 116 5.06 7.75 -26.24
CA ARG A 116 5.28 7.45 -24.80
C ARG A 116 4.38 6.37 -24.20
N TRP A 117 4.22 5.25 -24.87
CA TRP A 117 3.70 4.07 -24.18
C TRP A 117 4.68 3.69 -23.07
N THR A 118 4.16 3.40 -21.89
CA THR A 118 4.99 3.15 -20.71
C THR A 118 4.63 1.80 -20.10
N LEU A 119 5.62 0.92 -20.01
CA LEU A 119 5.55 -0.31 -19.24
C LEU A 119 6.10 -0.03 -17.84
N SER A 120 5.44 -0.54 -16.81
CA SER A 120 5.85 -0.39 -15.42
C SER A 120 5.79 -1.74 -14.72
N ALA A 121 6.79 -2.02 -13.90
CA ALA A 121 6.83 -3.17 -13.04
C ALA A 121 7.04 -2.69 -11.60
N GLU A 122 6.20 -3.15 -10.70
CA GLU A 122 6.23 -2.84 -9.28
C GLU A 122 6.33 -4.17 -8.52
N ILE A 123 7.17 -4.23 -7.50
CA ILE A 123 7.32 -5.37 -6.61
C ILE A 123 7.36 -4.87 -5.16
N ALA A 124 6.70 -5.58 -4.26
CA ALA A 124 6.73 -5.35 -2.84
C ALA A 124 6.89 -6.69 -2.13
N GLY A 125 7.64 -6.69 -1.03
CA GLY A 125 7.90 -7.88 -0.25
C GLY A 125 8.14 -7.55 1.21
N GLY A 126 7.89 -8.53 2.06
CA GLY A 126 8.02 -8.39 3.49
C GLY A 126 8.32 -9.72 4.15
N TRP A 127 9.15 -9.68 5.18
CA TRP A 127 9.52 -10.83 5.99
C TRP A 127 9.67 -10.41 7.44
N MET A 128 9.23 -11.27 8.35
CA MET A 128 9.44 -11.15 9.79
C MET A 128 10.19 -12.38 10.32
N SER A 129 11.06 -12.14 11.30
CA SER A 129 11.84 -13.22 11.91
C SER A 129 11.01 -14.13 12.79
N GLU A 130 9.98 -13.57 13.44
CA GLU A 130 9.02 -14.32 14.24
C GLU A 130 7.75 -14.57 13.45
N THR A 131 7.23 -15.78 13.57
CA THR A 131 6.03 -16.23 12.88
C THR A 131 4.82 -16.33 13.79
N GLU A 132 5.03 -16.54 15.08
CA GLU A 132 4.00 -16.60 16.12
C GLU A 132 3.75 -15.19 16.67
N VAL A 133 3.21 -14.33 15.81
CA VAL A 133 2.82 -12.96 16.14
C VAL A 133 1.31 -12.78 15.98
N ASP A 134 0.75 -11.81 16.71
CA ASP A 134 -0.63 -11.37 16.52
C ASP A 134 -0.86 -10.84 15.09
N SER A 135 -2.06 -11.04 14.54
CA SER A 135 -2.40 -10.59 13.18
C SER A 135 -2.32 -9.07 13.00
N PHE A 136 -2.38 -8.31 14.11
CA PHE A 136 -2.06 -6.89 14.12
C PHE A 136 -0.70 -6.56 13.47
N PHE A 137 0.28 -7.46 13.58
CA PHE A 137 1.61 -7.29 13.01
C PHE A 137 1.78 -7.89 11.62
N ASN A 138 0.76 -8.55 11.06
CA ASN A 138 0.86 -9.14 9.74
C ASN A 138 1.07 -8.09 8.64
N PHE A 139 1.69 -8.53 7.56
CA PHE A 139 1.64 -7.84 6.29
C PHE A 139 0.30 -8.09 5.61
N PHE A 140 -0.23 -7.06 4.95
CA PHE A 140 -1.46 -7.15 4.17
C PHE A 140 -1.13 -6.98 2.69
N ALA A 141 -1.42 -8.00 1.89
CA ALA A 141 -1.18 -8.00 0.45
C ALA A 141 -2.46 -7.73 -0.37
N GLY A 142 -3.58 -7.40 0.28
CA GLY A 142 -4.83 -7.03 -0.40
C GLY A 142 -5.00 -5.51 -0.55
N GLY A 143 -5.94 -5.10 -1.40
CA GLY A 143 -6.35 -3.72 -1.54
C GLY A 143 -5.33 -2.82 -2.25
N LEU A 144 -5.41 -1.51 -1.99
CA LEU A 144 -4.55 -0.49 -2.63
C LEU A 144 -3.03 -0.75 -2.51
N PRO A 145 -2.49 -1.13 -1.34
CA PRO A 145 -1.04 -1.35 -1.20
C PRO A 145 -0.55 -2.70 -1.72
N GLY A 146 -1.47 -3.57 -2.20
CA GLY A 146 -1.13 -4.88 -2.75
C GLY A 146 -1.97 -5.21 -3.97
N ILE A 147 -2.59 -6.39 -3.95
CA ILE A 147 -3.43 -6.91 -5.03
C ILE A 147 -4.83 -6.32 -4.89
N LYS A 148 -5.14 -5.37 -5.76
CA LYS A 148 -6.35 -4.55 -5.74
C LYS A 148 -7.62 -5.34 -6.09
N GLY A 149 -7.50 -6.51 -6.70
CA GLY A 149 -8.63 -7.43 -6.91
C GLY A 149 -9.21 -8.01 -5.61
N TYR A 150 -8.51 -7.91 -4.48
CA TYR A 150 -8.91 -8.49 -3.19
C TYR A 150 -9.06 -7.42 -2.11
N PRO A 151 -9.91 -7.62 -1.09
CA PRO A 151 -9.99 -6.70 0.05
C PRO A 151 -8.70 -6.67 0.86
N PHE A 152 -8.47 -5.55 1.56
CA PHE A 152 -7.24 -5.30 2.31
C PHE A 152 -6.88 -6.44 3.29
N TYR A 153 -7.85 -6.88 4.10
CA TYR A 153 -7.68 -7.93 5.10
C TYR A 153 -7.77 -9.36 4.55
N ALA A 154 -7.96 -9.56 3.25
CA ALA A 154 -8.15 -10.91 2.70
C ALA A 154 -6.85 -11.69 2.53
N LEU A 155 -5.72 -11.00 2.38
CA LEU A 155 -4.40 -11.61 2.21
C LEU A 155 -3.50 -11.07 3.31
N GLU A 156 -3.24 -11.90 4.33
CA GLU A 156 -2.42 -11.52 5.46
C GLU A 156 -1.38 -12.58 5.84
N GLY A 157 -0.26 -12.15 6.39
CA GLY A 157 0.75 -13.05 6.97
C GLY A 157 2.05 -12.35 7.34
N ASN A 158 2.94 -13.08 8.01
CA ASN A 158 4.27 -12.59 8.39
C ASN A 158 5.29 -12.63 7.22
N ARG A 159 4.88 -13.15 6.07
CA ARG A 159 5.59 -13.07 4.79
C ARG A 159 4.64 -12.52 3.74
N MET A 160 5.14 -11.64 2.88
CA MET A 160 4.38 -11.14 1.73
C MET A 160 5.28 -11.01 0.51
N VAL A 161 4.71 -11.26 -0.67
CA VAL A 161 5.27 -10.85 -1.96
C VAL A 161 4.10 -10.43 -2.85
N ALA A 162 4.20 -9.26 -3.46
CA ALA A 162 3.25 -8.78 -4.47
C ALA A 162 4.01 -8.14 -5.63
N ALA A 163 3.55 -8.40 -6.84
CA ALA A 163 4.09 -7.83 -8.06
C ALA A 163 2.94 -7.31 -8.94
N THR A 164 3.17 -6.17 -9.58
CA THR A 164 2.24 -5.54 -10.51
C THR A 164 2.97 -5.18 -11.79
N ALA A 165 2.45 -5.60 -12.93
CA ALA A 165 2.86 -5.15 -14.25
C ALA A 165 1.77 -4.24 -14.81
N THR A 166 2.15 -3.07 -15.31
CA THR A 166 1.22 -2.10 -15.90
C THR A 166 1.69 -1.66 -17.28
N ALA A 167 0.81 -1.70 -18.27
CA ALA A 167 1.02 -1.06 -19.57
C ALA A 167 0.13 0.19 -19.66
N ARG A 168 0.74 1.37 -19.83
CA ARG A 168 0.04 2.66 -19.94
C ARG A 168 0.17 3.21 -21.35
N ILE A 169 -0.97 3.52 -21.95
CA ILE A 169 -1.12 4.06 -23.31
C ILE A 169 -1.76 5.44 -23.19
N PRO A 170 -1.04 6.52 -23.50
CA PRO A 170 -1.66 7.83 -23.59
C PRO A 170 -2.60 7.91 -24.78
N ILE A 171 -3.82 8.37 -24.53
CA ILE A 171 -4.83 8.66 -25.56
C ILE A 171 -4.76 10.13 -25.97
N MET A 172 -4.45 11.00 -25.01
CA MET A 172 -4.30 12.44 -25.22
C MET A 172 -3.21 12.96 -24.31
N ARG A 173 -2.35 13.84 -24.84
CA ARG A 173 -1.28 14.48 -24.07
C ARG A 173 -1.22 15.97 -24.36
N GLN A 174 -0.92 16.75 -23.33
CA GLN A 174 -0.60 18.18 -23.40
C GLN A 174 -1.63 19.03 -24.17
N ARG A 175 -2.90 18.63 -24.16
CA ARG A 175 -4.01 19.46 -24.67
C ARG A 175 -4.46 20.44 -23.60
N HIS A 176 -5.34 21.37 -23.96
CA HIS A 176 -5.86 22.38 -23.04
C HIS A 176 -7.37 22.48 -23.24
N ILE A 177 -8.11 21.50 -22.70
CA ILE A 177 -9.57 21.45 -22.83
C ILE A 177 -10.17 21.96 -21.53
N SER A 178 -10.84 23.10 -21.58
CA SER A 178 -11.50 23.70 -20.41
C SER A 178 -12.82 22.99 -20.12
N LEU A 179 -12.90 22.33 -18.97
CA LEU A 179 -14.08 21.63 -18.43
C LEU A 179 -14.49 22.30 -17.11
N GLY A 180 -15.14 23.46 -17.22
CA GLY A 180 -15.50 24.28 -16.06
C GLY A 180 -14.27 24.68 -15.23
N PRO A 181 -14.18 24.32 -13.93
CA PRO A 181 -13.03 24.65 -13.09
C PRO A 181 -11.78 23.80 -13.35
N PHE A 182 -11.86 22.80 -14.24
CA PHE A 182 -10.77 21.86 -14.54
C PHE A 182 -10.33 21.99 -16.00
N ILE A 183 -9.02 22.12 -16.23
CA ILE A 183 -8.38 22.11 -17.54
C ILE A 183 -7.78 20.72 -17.74
N LEU A 184 -8.35 19.95 -18.65
CA LEU A 184 -7.88 18.61 -18.98
C LEU A 184 -6.72 18.68 -19.98
N GLN A 185 -5.60 18.03 -19.64
CA GLN A 185 -4.40 17.98 -20.48
C GLN A 185 -4.04 16.59 -20.99
N ASN A 186 -4.12 15.59 -20.11
CA ASN A 186 -3.67 14.23 -20.38
C ASN A 186 -4.79 13.23 -20.09
N ILE A 187 -4.96 12.27 -20.98
CA ILE A 187 -5.80 11.08 -20.79
C ILE A 187 -4.93 9.87 -21.05
N VAL A 188 -4.87 8.94 -20.10
CA VAL A 188 -4.08 7.72 -20.18
C VAL A 188 -4.93 6.53 -19.80
N VAL A 189 -4.89 5.50 -20.63
CA VAL A 189 -5.48 4.19 -20.34
C VAL A 189 -4.37 3.26 -19.86
N GLY A 190 -4.64 2.47 -18.82
CA GLY A 190 -3.71 1.50 -18.27
C GLY A 190 -4.33 0.11 -18.20
N PHE A 191 -3.53 -0.92 -18.46
CA PHE A 191 -3.86 -2.32 -18.21
C PHE A 191 -2.89 -2.86 -17.17
N MET A 192 -3.42 -3.50 -16.14
CA MET A 192 -2.67 -3.96 -14.97
C MET A 192 -2.87 -5.46 -14.80
N GLY A 193 -1.77 -6.17 -14.57
CA GLY A 193 -1.76 -7.54 -14.08
C GLY A 193 -1.05 -7.58 -12.74
N GLN A 194 -1.65 -8.23 -11.76
CA GLN A 194 -1.11 -8.34 -10.40
C GLN A 194 -1.02 -9.81 -9.99
N PHE A 195 0.01 -10.13 -9.21
CA PHE A 195 0.31 -11.46 -8.72
C PHE A 195 0.98 -11.36 -7.35
N GLY A 196 0.58 -12.19 -6.39
CA GLY A 196 1.23 -12.22 -5.09
C GLY A 196 0.49 -13.01 -4.05
N ASP A 197 1.00 -13.00 -2.84
CA ASP A 197 0.39 -13.62 -1.68
C ASP A 197 0.94 -13.01 -0.38
N ALA A 198 0.20 -13.20 0.70
CA ALA A 198 0.70 -13.07 2.06
C ALA A 198 0.36 -14.34 2.83
N TRP A 199 1.34 -14.89 3.54
CA TRP A 199 1.21 -16.19 4.20
C TRP A 199 1.97 -16.22 5.51
N ASN A 200 1.58 -17.15 6.39
CA ASN A 200 2.32 -17.44 7.61
C ASN A 200 3.48 -18.39 7.29
N GLY A 201 4.70 -18.00 7.67
CA GLY A 201 5.90 -18.81 7.51
C GLY A 201 5.96 -20.08 8.37
N ASN A 202 5.11 -20.19 9.40
CA ASN A 202 4.92 -21.37 10.22
C ASN A 202 3.71 -22.15 9.69
N GLY A 203 3.97 -23.25 8.95
CA GLY A 203 2.95 -24.13 8.40
C GLY A 203 2.23 -23.64 7.14
N GLY A 204 2.26 -22.34 6.82
CA GLY A 204 1.72 -21.79 5.58
C GLY A 204 2.72 -21.84 4.41
N SER A 205 2.19 -21.89 3.19
CA SER A 205 2.98 -21.86 1.96
C SER A 205 2.47 -20.79 1.01
N PHE A 206 3.36 -20.30 0.15
CA PHE A 206 3.01 -19.33 -0.88
C PHE A 206 1.96 -19.91 -1.83
N SER A 207 0.82 -19.24 -1.92
CA SER A 207 -0.29 -19.56 -2.82
C SER A 207 -0.61 -18.31 -3.65
N ALA A 208 -0.01 -18.25 -4.83
CA ALA A 208 -0.20 -17.16 -5.78
C ALA A 208 -1.68 -16.81 -6.01
N LYS A 209 -2.02 -15.55 -5.78
CA LYS A 209 -3.30 -14.95 -6.17
C LYS A 209 -3.08 -13.93 -7.27
N ARG A 210 -3.97 -13.90 -8.24
CA ARG A 210 -3.87 -13.03 -9.43
C ARG A 210 -5.03 -12.08 -9.53
N SER A 211 -4.74 -10.89 -10.05
CA SER A 211 -5.77 -9.92 -10.41
C SER A 211 -5.43 -9.26 -11.73
N MET A 212 -6.47 -8.84 -12.45
CA MET A 212 -6.35 -8.00 -13.63
C MET A 212 -7.17 -6.74 -13.42
N GLY A 213 -6.69 -5.63 -13.96
CA GLY A 213 -7.40 -4.37 -13.88
C GLY A 213 -7.18 -3.46 -15.07
N VAL A 214 -8.11 -2.52 -15.22
CA VAL A 214 -8.04 -1.42 -16.18
C VAL A 214 -8.01 -0.11 -15.40
N GLN A 215 -7.28 0.86 -15.92
CA GLN A 215 -7.08 2.17 -15.31
C GLN A 215 -7.36 3.26 -16.33
N LEU A 216 -8.07 4.29 -15.89
CA LEU A 216 -8.23 5.55 -16.60
C LEU A 216 -7.61 6.65 -15.74
N ARG A 217 -6.68 7.40 -16.29
CA ARG A 217 -6.09 8.56 -15.64
C ARG A 217 -6.35 9.80 -16.47
N PHE A 218 -6.83 10.82 -15.79
CA PHE A 218 -6.98 12.17 -16.31
C PHE A 218 -6.03 13.05 -15.52
N GLY A 219 -5.41 14.01 -16.18
CA GLY A 219 -4.84 15.09 -15.40
C GLY A 219 -4.56 16.34 -16.20
N GLY A 220 -4.24 17.37 -15.43
CA GLY A 220 -4.17 18.74 -15.86
C GLY A 220 -4.25 19.63 -14.63
N PHE A 221 -5.07 20.67 -14.69
CA PHE A 221 -5.10 21.69 -13.64
C PHE A 221 -6.51 22.04 -13.20
N SER A 222 -6.75 22.24 -11.91
CA SER A 222 -7.98 22.87 -11.39
C SER A 222 -7.65 24.18 -10.70
N PHE A 223 -8.62 25.08 -10.51
CA PHE A 223 -8.57 26.26 -9.61
C PHE A 223 -7.20 26.94 -9.46
N TYR A 224 -6.99 28.08 -10.14
CA TYR A 224 -5.72 28.82 -10.09
C TYR A 224 -4.50 27.98 -10.54
N ASN A 225 -4.69 27.12 -11.55
CA ASN A 225 -3.65 26.26 -12.12
C ASN A 225 -3.01 25.28 -11.13
N TYR A 226 -3.78 24.82 -10.16
CA TYR A 226 -3.33 23.80 -9.22
C TYR A 226 -3.28 22.41 -9.88
N PRO A 227 -2.16 21.67 -9.83
CA PRO A 227 -2.03 20.36 -10.48
C PRO A 227 -3.04 19.35 -9.92
N THR A 228 -3.82 18.73 -10.80
CA THR A 228 -4.90 17.81 -10.42
C THR A 228 -4.88 16.56 -11.28
N GLY A 229 -4.88 15.40 -10.61
CA GLY A 229 -4.96 14.09 -11.22
C GLY A 229 -6.17 13.31 -10.73
N ILE A 230 -6.91 12.70 -11.65
CA ILE A 230 -8.06 11.85 -11.37
C ILE A 230 -7.76 10.47 -11.92
N GLY A 231 -7.84 9.45 -11.08
CA GLY A 231 -7.67 8.05 -11.43
C GLY A 231 -8.94 7.26 -11.14
N VAL A 232 -9.35 6.44 -12.09
CA VAL A 232 -10.37 5.40 -11.90
C VAL A 232 -9.75 4.08 -12.27
N GLU A 233 -9.84 3.10 -11.38
CA GLU A 233 -9.35 1.75 -11.64
C GLU A 233 -10.46 0.74 -11.35
N LEU A 234 -10.58 -0.26 -12.23
CA LEU A 234 -11.46 -1.40 -12.03
C LEU A 234 -10.61 -2.66 -12.04
N HIS A 235 -10.62 -3.42 -10.95
CA HIS A 235 -9.83 -4.64 -10.78
C HIS A 235 -10.73 -5.82 -10.50
N ARG A 236 -10.31 -7.02 -10.91
CA ARG A 236 -10.99 -8.28 -10.62
C ARG A 236 -10.00 -9.31 -10.10
N GLY A 237 -10.29 -9.91 -8.95
CA GLY A 237 -9.52 -11.06 -8.44
C GLY A 237 -9.91 -12.32 -9.21
N LEU A 238 -8.93 -13.03 -9.78
CA LEU A 238 -9.18 -14.19 -10.63
C LEU A 238 -9.29 -15.49 -9.84
N ASP A 239 -8.42 -15.65 -8.85
CA ASP A 239 -8.34 -16.85 -8.04
C ASP A 239 -9.30 -16.73 -6.84
N LYS A 240 -10.01 -17.83 -6.54
CA LYS A 240 -10.90 -17.92 -5.38
C LYS A 240 -10.21 -18.63 -4.23
N PHE A 241 -10.46 -18.17 -3.00
CA PHE A 241 -9.93 -18.79 -1.79
C PHE A 241 -10.79 -18.44 -0.57
N THR A 242 -10.64 -19.19 0.51
CA THR A 242 -11.33 -18.92 1.77
C THR A 242 -10.35 -18.32 2.78
N ALA A 243 -10.72 -17.19 3.37
CA ALA A 243 -10.00 -16.58 4.49
C ALA A 243 -11.02 -15.92 5.44
N LEU A 244 -10.74 -15.89 6.74
CA LEU A 244 -11.62 -15.27 7.75
C LEU A 244 -13.09 -15.78 7.68
N ASN A 245 -13.29 -17.08 7.42
CA ASN A 245 -14.61 -17.71 7.22
C ASN A 245 -15.44 -17.10 6.06
N HIS A 246 -14.78 -16.46 5.09
CA HIS A 246 -15.39 -15.88 3.91
C HIS A 246 -14.69 -16.35 2.62
N GLU A 247 -15.46 -16.58 1.55
CA GLU A 247 -14.91 -16.86 0.22
C GLU A 247 -14.59 -15.53 -0.48
N TYR A 248 -13.35 -15.35 -0.88
CA TYR A 248 -12.89 -14.20 -1.67
C TYR A 248 -12.56 -14.62 -3.09
N GLY A 249 -12.73 -13.69 -4.04
CA GLY A 249 -12.34 -13.84 -5.44
C GLY A 249 -13.51 -13.88 -6.39
N GLY A 250 -13.29 -13.44 -7.63
CA GLY A 250 -14.34 -13.30 -8.65
C GLY A 250 -15.05 -11.94 -8.67
N ASP A 251 -14.94 -11.16 -7.59
CA ASP A 251 -15.52 -9.83 -7.46
C ASP A 251 -14.73 -8.75 -8.17
N SER A 252 -15.44 -7.73 -8.66
CA SER A 252 -14.85 -6.53 -9.23
C SER A 252 -14.79 -5.41 -8.18
N ARG A 253 -13.68 -4.68 -8.16
CA ARG A 253 -13.42 -3.58 -7.22
C ARG A 253 -13.09 -2.31 -7.98
N LEU A 254 -13.83 -1.25 -7.65
CA LEU A 254 -13.63 0.07 -8.22
C LEU A 254 -12.84 0.93 -7.22
N TYR A 255 -11.76 1.54 -7.70
CA TYR A 255 -10.96 2.51 -6.96
C TYR A 255 -11.07 3.86 -7.64
N PHE A 256 -11.33 4.89 -6.84
CA PHE A 256 -11.29 6.28 -7.24
C PHE A 256 -10.15 6.96 -6.51
N THR A 257 -9.36 7.74 -7.23
CA THR A 257 -8.24 8.49 -6.67
C THR A 257 -8.27 9.91 -7.20
N LEU A 258 -8.24 10.88 -6.29
CA LEU A 258 -8.15 12.30 -6.60
C LEU A 258 -6.90 12.84 -5.90
N LEU A 259 -6.02 13.45 -6.67
CA LEU A 259 -4.71 13.89 -6.21
C LEU A 259 -4.48 15.35 -6.57
N PHE A 260 -3.83 16.06 -5.65
CA PHE A 260 -3.70 17.51 -5.62
C PHE A 260 -2.26 17.86 -5.26
N GLY A 261 -1.53 18.52 -6.16
CA GLY A 261 -0.17 19.01 -5.92
C GLY A 261 0.82 17.85 -5.82
N PHE A 262 1.61 17.67 -6.87
CA PHE A 262 2.57 16.58 -7.01
C PHE A 262 3.99 17.13 -7.05
#